data_AF-A0A9Q3IMY6-F1
#
_entry.id   AF-A0A9Q3IMY6-F1
#
_cell.length_a   1.000
_cell.length_b   1.000
_cell.length_c   1.000
_cell.angle_alpha   90.00
_cell.angle_beta   90.00
_cell.angle_gamma   90.00
#
_symmetry.space_group_name_H-M   'P 1'
#
loop_
_entity.id
_entity.type
_entity.pdbx_description
1 polymer ?
#
loop_
_entity_poly.entity_id
_entity_poly.type
_entity_poly.pdbx_seq_one_letter_code
_entity_poly.pdbx_strand_id
1 'polypeptide(L)'
;MLEKGWNPRFTADTLRKDFLEIHPTASRFKIILYKVKYHARKSINDTFDYAKQKWDKSHKAPDFKVGDLVLVSTLNLNNIKGPKKLKYSYVGPFVIVSLHGTNAVQVELSGELENKHPTFPVSLIKPYQPADKEFFPLKNPAILTVPPVGQDEDKKLKKVITERRLRGKNQREYLFRYKNPVHEDEWLAELEITDSDKLLRRFRHERRPQA
;
A
#
# COMPACT_ATOMS: atom_id res chain seq x y z
N MET A 1 -44.91 -13.70 -7.13
CA MET A 1 -43.97 -12.66 -6.67
C MET A 1 -42.77 -12.69 -7.59
N LEU A 2 -42.49 -11.60 -8.30
CA LEU A 2 -41.36 -11.52 -9.25
C LEU A 2 -40.12 -11.09 -8.46
N GLU A 3 -39.07 -11.92 -8.43
CA GLU A 3 -37.81 -11.53 -7.78
C GLU A 3 -37.18 -10.36 -8.55
N LYS A 4 -37.10 -9.20 -7.90
CA LYS A 4 -36.45 -7.99 -8.41
C LYS A 4 -34.93 -8.10 -8.24
N GLY A 5 -34.34 -9.09 -8.91
CA GLY A 5 -32.91 -9.41 -8.86
C GLY A 5 -32.01 -8.44 -9.66
N TRP A 6 -30.71 -8.69 -9.54
CA TRP A 6 -29.51 -7.89 -9.88
C TRP A 6 -29.31 -7.52 -11.37
N ASN A 7 -30.39 -7.47 -12.16
CA ASN A 7 -30.39 -6.95 -13.53
C ASN A 7 -31.80 -6.43 -13.86
N PRO A 8 -32.09 -5.11 -13.72
CA PRO A 8 -33.43 -4.59 -13.92
C PRO A 8 -33.80 -4.72 -15.40
N ARG A 9 -34.69 -5.67 -15.74
CA ARG A 9 -35.23 -5.76 -17.09
C ARG A 9 -36.02 -4.49 -17.38
N PHE A 10 -35.65 -3.79 -18.45
CA PHE A 10 -36.33 -2.58 -18.85
C PHE A 10 -37.73 -2.96 -19.39
N THR A 11 -38.77 -2.43 -18.75
CA THR A 11 -40.17 -2.74 -19.05
C THR A 11 -40.58 -2.52 -20.52
N ALA A 12 -39.78 -1.77 -21.29
CA ALA A 12 -40.02 -1.54 -22.73
C ALA A 12 -39.90 -2.82 -23.57
N ASP A 13 -39.06 -3.78 -23.19
CA ASP A 13 -38.86 -5.02 -23.96
C ASP A 13 -40.06 -5.98 -23.83
N THR A 14 -40.79 -5.89 -22.72
CA THR A 14 -41.99 -6.70 -22.48
C THR A 14 -43.28 -6.12 -23.09
N LEU A 15 -43.29 -4.83 -23.42
CA LEU A 15 -44.47 -4.12 -23.94
C LEU A 15 -44.50 -4.03 -25.49
N ARG A 16 -43.47 -4.54 -26.17
CA ARG A 16 -43.31 -4.48 -27.63
C ARG A 16 -43.63 -5.83 -28.31
N LYS A 17 -44.85 -6.34 -28.18
CA LYS A 17 -45.30 -7.47 -29.03
C LYS A 17 -46.34 -7.11 -30.08
N ASP A 18 -47.13 -6.04 -29.90
CA ASP A 18 -48.33 -5.80 -30.72
C ASP A 18 -48.42 -4.36 -31.27
N PHE A 19 -47.37 -3.83 -31.91
CA PHE A 19 -47.48 -2.52 -32.57
C PHE A 19 -48.10 -2.64 -33.96
N LEU A 20 -49.44 -2.52 -34.02
CA LEU A 20 -50.09 -1.83 -35.14
C LEU A 20 -49.63 -0.37 -35.09
N GLU A 21 -48.95 0.08 -36.15
CA GLU A 21 -48.48 1.46 -36.31
C GLU A 21 -49.67 2.43 -36.46
N ILE A 22 -50.23 2.85 -35.33
CA ILE A 22 -51.06 4.05 -35.27
C ILE A 22 -50.21 5.09 -34.55
N HIS A 23 -49.70 6.07 -35.29
CA HIS A 23 -48.93 7.18 -34.71
C HIS A 23 -49.81 7.82 -33.62
N PRO A 24 -49.49 7.66 -32.31
CA PRO A 24 -50.34 8.21 -31.27
C PRO A 24 -50.36 9.72 -31.47
N THR A 25 -51.55 10.29 -31.67
CA THR A 25 -51.74 11.75 -31.66
C THR A 25 -50.95 12.34 -30.50
N ALA A 26 -50.35 13.53 -30.66
CA ALA A 26 -49.41 14.11 -29.67
C ALA A 26 -49.92 14.04 -28.20
N SER A 27 -51.24 14.20 -28.00
CA SER A 27 -51.91 14.04 -26.70
C SER A 27 -51.78 12.64 -26.08
N ARG A 28 -51.92 11.57 -26.88
CA ARG A 28 -51.79 10.18 -26.41
C ARG A 28 -50.33 9.84 -26.10
N PHE A 29 -49.39 10.32 -26.90
CA PHE A 29 -47.96 10.17 -26.62
C PHE A 29 -47.55 10.88 -25.31
N LYS A 30 -48.06 12.10 -25.08
CA LYS A 30 -47.89 12.84 -23.82
C LYS A 30 -48.34 12.01 -22.60
N ILE A 31 -49.53 11.39 -22.67
CA ILE A 31 -50.05 10.53 -21.58
C ILE A 31 -49.13 9.33 -21.33
N ILE A 32 -48.67 8.67 -22.40
CA ILE A 32 -47.76 7.53 -22.30
C ILE A 32 -46.45 7.96 -21.62
N LEU A 33 -45.85 9.07 -22.04
CA LEU A 33 -44.62 9.59 -21.43
C LEU A 33 -44.78 9.92 -19.94
N TYR A 34 -45.88 10.53 -19.52
CA TYR A 34 -46.12 10.79 -18.10
C TYR A 34 -46.22 9.49 -17.29
N LYS A 35 -46.92 8.49 -17.82
CA LYS A 35 -47.03 7.17 -17.17
C LYS A 35 -45.67 6.50 -17.06
N VAL A 36 -44.89 6.48 -18.14
CA VAL A 36 -43.53 5.89 -18.16
C VAL A 36 -42.62 6.61 -17.16
N LYS A 37 -42.62 7.95 -17.15
CA LYS A 37 -41.84 8.76 -16.21
C LYS A 37 -42.24 8.48 -14.75
N TYR A 38 -43.54 8.38 -14.49
CA TYR A 38 -44.06 8.05 -13.16
C TYR A 38 -43.58 6.67 -12.71
N HIS A 39 -43.74 5.63 -13.54
CA HIS A 39 -43.30 4.28 -13.22
C HIS A 39 -41.78 4.16 -13.06
N ALA A 40 -40.99 4.84 -13.90
CA ALA A 40 -39.55 4.87 -13.78
C ALA A 40 -39.11 5.49 -12.44
N ARG A 41 -39.68 6.65 -12.07
CA ARG A 41 -39.42 7.29 -10.77
C ARG A 41 -39.82 6.40 -9.61
N LYS A 42 -41.01 5.78 -9.68
CA LYS A 42 -41.48 4.85 -8.66
C LYS A 42 -40.52 3.65 -8.51
N SER A 43 -40.09 3.04 -9.61
CA SER A 43 -39.15 1.91 -9.56
C SER A 43 -37.81 2.29 -8.94
N ILE A 44 -37.31 3.50 -9.24
CA ILE A 44 -36.07 4.02 -8.64
C ILE A 44 -36.25 4.20 -7.13
N ASN A 45 -37.35 4.85 -6.71
CA ASN A 45 -37.64 5.07 -5.30
C ASN A 45 -37.82 3.74 -4.54
N ASP A 46 -38.60 2.81 -5.08
CA ASP A 46 -38.79 1.48 -4.51
C ASP A 46 -37.45 0.74 -4.33
N THR A 47 -36.51 0.94 -5.26
CA THR A 47 -35.17 0.34 -5.20
C THR A 47 -34.33 0.98 -4.09
N PHE A 48 -34.35 2.32 -3.97
CA PHE A 48 -33.66 3.03 -2.90
C PHE A 48 -34.22 2.67 -1.52
N ASP A 49 -35.55 2.61 -1.37
CA ASP A 49 -36.21 2.25 -0.13
C ASP A 49 -35.85 0.82 0.30
N TYR A 50 -35.87 -0.12 -0.66
CA TYR A 50 -35.45 -1.50 -0.40
C TYR A 50 -33.98 -1.59 0.04
N ALA A 51 -33.08 -0.89 -0.67
CA ALA A 51 -31.66 -0.87 -0.34
C ALA A 51 -31.40 -0.28 1.05
N LYS A 52 -32.09 0.83 1.38
CA LYS A 52 -32.03 1.49 2.69
C LYS A 52 -32.50 0.55 3.79
N GLN A 53 -33.69 -0.04 3.67
CA GLN A 53 -34.22 -0.98 4.67
C GLN A 53 -33.28 -2.16 4.93
N LYS A 54 -32.68 -2.72 3.87
CA LYS A 54 -31.74 -3.83 3.99
C LYS A 54 -30.44 -3.40 4.67
N TRP A 55 -29.90 -2.24 4.29
CA TRP A 55 -28.72 -1.67 4.91
C TRP A 55 -28.96 -1.43 6.40
N ASP A 56 -30.02 -0.69 6.75
CA ASP A 56 -30.38 -0.35 8.13
C ASP A 56 -30.58 -1.59 9.01
N LYS A 57 -31.09 -2.70 8.44
CA LYS A 57 -31.24 -3.97 9.16
C LYS A 57 -29.92 -4.64 9.52
N SER A 58 -28.92 -4.59 8.64
CA SER A 58 -27.62 -5.26 8.85
C SER A 58 -26.53 -4.35 9.44
N HIS A 59 -26.63 -3.05 9.20
CA HIS A 59 -25.58 -2.12 9.50
C HIS A 59 -25.62 -1.74 10.97
N LYS A 60 -24.50 -1.93 11.66
CA LYS A 60 -24.29 -1.43 13.01
C LYS A 60 -23.23 -0.34 12.92
N ALA A 61 -23.62 0.89 13.24
CA ALA A 61 -22.67 1.99 13.34
C ALA A 61 -21.70 1.67 14.49
N PRO A 62 -20.38 1.69 14.27
CA PRO A 62 -19.42 1.64 15.36
C PRO A 62 -19.57 2.92 16.20
N ASP A 63 -19.69 2.76 17.52
CA ASP A 63 -19.69 3.90 18.44
C ASP A 63 -18.23 4.21 18.78
N PHE A 64 -17.74 5.34 18.28
CA PHE A 64 -16.39 5.83 18.53
C PHE A 64 -16.46 7.08 19.41
N LYS A 65 -15.53 7.22 20.33
CA LYS A 65 -15.40 8.40 21.18
C LYS A 65 -14.06 9.07 20.95
N VAL A 66 -14.03 10.37 21.22
CA VAL A 66 -12.78 11.14 21.24
C VAL A 66 -11.87 10.55 22.32
N GLY A 67 -10.62 10.27 21.98
CA GLY A 67 -9.65 9.60 22.85
C GLY A 67 -9.54 8.08 22.64
N ASP A 68 -10.44 7.44 21.89
CA ASP A 68 -10.32 6.01 21.61
C ASP A 68 -9.11 5.72 20.71
N LEU A 69 -8.50 4.56 20.92
CA LEU A 69 -7.43 4.05 20.07
C LEU A 69 -8.02 3.27 18.89
N VAL A 70 -7.54 3.60 17.70
CA VAL A 70 -8.03 3.02 16.45
C VAL A 70 -6.91 2.67 15.48
N LEU A 71 -7.20 1.70 14.62
CA LEU A 71 -6.38 1.25 13.51
C LEU A 71 -6.90 1.83 12.20
N VAL A 72 -6.01 2.37 11.37
CA VAL A 72 -6.36 2.94 10.06
C VAL A 72 -6.03 1.96 8.93
N SER A 73 -6.95 1.78 7.99
CA SER A 73 -6.77 0.86 6.85
C SER A 73 -5.75 1.37 5.83
N THR A 74 -4.93 0.45 5.32
CA THR A 74 -3.90 0.74 4.31
C THR A 74 -4.36 0.54 2.87
N LEU A 75 -5.64 0.26 2.66
CA LEU A 75 -6.20 -0.09 1.35
C LEU A 75 -5.95 1.03 0.32
N ASN A 76 -6.15 2.28 0.72
CA ASN A 76 -5.98 3.47 -0.11
C ASN A 76 -4.64 4.21 0.13
N LEU A 77 -3.73 3.61 0.90
CA LEU A 77 -2.45 4.21 1.26
C LEU A 77 -1.34 3.63 0.37
N ASN A 78 -0.81 4.46 -0.52
CA ASN A 78 0.23 4.09 -1.50
C ASN A 78 1.66 4.36 -0.99
N ASN A 79 1.83 5.21 0.02
CA ASN A 79 3.14 5.67 0.49
C ASN A 79 3.67 4.88 1.70
N ILE A 80 3.05 3.75 2.02
CA ILE A 80 3.53 2.87 3.10
C ILE A 80 4.68 2.04 2.55
N LYS A 81 5.76 1.92 3.33
CA LYS A 81 6.96 1.22 2.89
C LYS A 81 6.68 -0.27 2.65
N GLY A 82 7.19 -0.79 1.52
CA GLY A 82 7.17 -2.23 1.19
C GLY A 82 6.20 -2.63 0.08
N PRO A 83 6.26 -3.90 -0.38
CA PRO A 83 5.42 -4.37 -1.47
C PRO A 83 3.96 -4.54 -1.04
N LYS A 84 3.02 -4.26 -1.95
CA LYS A 84 1.55 -4.28 -1.71
C LYS A 84 1.03 -5.58 -1.06
N LYS A 85 1.71 -6.72 -1.27
CA LYS A 85 1.33 -8.03 -0.70
C LYS A 85 1.81 -8.26 0.73
N LEU A 86 2.89 -7.58 1.16
CA LEU A 86 3.49 -7.77 2.48
C LEU A 86 3.17 -6.62 3.44
N LYS A 87 2.51 -5.55 2.98
CA LYS A 87 2.07 -4.47 3.86
C LYS A 87 0.94 -4.94 4.79
N TYR A 88 0.95 -4.45 6.03
CA TYR A 88 -0.15 -4.66 6.94
C TYR A 88 -1.44 -4.04 6.38
N SER A 89 -2.57 -4.72 6.55
CA SER A 89 -3.88 -4.19 6.11
C SER A 89 -4.35 -2.99 6.94
N TYR A 90 -3.84 -2.86 8.16
CA TYR A 90 -4.12 -1.78 9.09
C TYR A 90 -2.83 -1.33 9.78
N VAL A 91 -2.72 -0.04 10.09
CA VAL A 91 -1.53 0.58 10.70
C VAL A 91 -1.94 1.34 11.95
N GLY A 92 -1.05 1.26 12.95
CA GLY A 92 -1.01 2.07 14.16
C GLY A 92 -2.17 1.84 15.12
N PRO A 93 -1.96 1.89 16.44
CA PRO A 93 -2.95 2.51 17.29
C PRO A 93 -2.78 4.04 17.18
N PHE A 94 -3.79 4.72 16.67
CA PHE A 94 -3.85 6.18 16.64
C PHE A 94 -5.02 6.66 17.49
N VAL A 95 -4.90 7.87 18.04
CA VAL A 95 -5.93 8.45 18.91
C VAL A 95 -6.93 9.22 18.06
N ILE A 96 -8.23 9.05 18.35
CA ILE A 96 -9.27 9.90 17.78
C ILE A 96 -9.21 11.29 18.42
N VAL A 97 -8.99 12.32 17.60
CA VAL A 97 -8.95 13.73 18.03
C VAL A 97 -10.33 14.35 17.98
N SER A 98 -11.11 14.07 16.93
CA SER A 98 -12.45 14.63 16.77
C SER A 98 -13.33 13.74 15.88
N LEU A 99 -14.64 13.90 16.01
CA LEU A 99 -15.63 13.18 15.22
C LEU A 99 -16.38 14.18 14.33
N HIS A 100 -16.34 13.94 13.02
CA HIS A 100 -17.01 14.76 12.01
C HIS A 100 -18.32 14.06 11.61
N GLY A 101 -19.35 14.28 12.41
CA GLY A 101 -20.64 13.60 12.25
C GLY A 101 -20.55 12.10 12.52
N THR A 102 -21.40 11.31 11.85
CA THR A 102 -21.48 9.85 12.08
C THR A 102 -20.50 9.04 11.23
N ASN A 103 -19.98 9.63 10.15
CA ASN A 103 -19.30 8.87 9.08
C ASN A 103 -17.81 9.15 8.98
N ALA A 104 -17.29 10.19 9.61
CA ALA A 104 -15.91 10.60 9.50
C ALA A 104 -15.29 10.86 10.88
N VAL A 105 -14.04 10.43 11.04
CA VAL A 105 -13.27 10.52 12.28
C VAL A 105 -11.94 11.14 11.94
N GLN A 106 -11.52 12.12 12.75
CA GLN A 106 -10.20 12.71 12.67
C GLN A 106 -9.28 12.03 13.68
N VAL A 107 -8.13 11.61 13.18
CA VAL A 107 -7.16 10.79 13.90
C VAL A 107 -5.81 11.51 13.94
N GLU A 108 -5.11 11.41 15.06
CA GLU A 108 -3.74 11.93 15.17
C GLU A 108 -2.77 10.96 14.47
N LEU A 109 -2.30 11.34 13.28
CA LEU A 109 -1.38 10.52 12.49
C LEU A 109 0.07 10.82 12.87
N SER A 110 0.88 9.76 12.94
CA SER A 110 2.32 9.83 13.21
C SER A 110 3.10 8.88 12.30
N GLY A 111 4.41 9.08 12.19
CA GLY A 111 5.32 8.22 11.41
C GLY A 111 5.12 8.34 9.90
N GLU A 112 5.00 7.21 9.20
CA GLU A 112 4.88 7.18 7.72
C GLU A 112 3.63 7.87 7.17
N LEU A 113 2.66 8.19 8.03
CA LEU A 113 1.36 8.75 7.67
C LEU A 113 1.16 10.22 8.06
N GLU A 114 2.18 10.86 8.64
CA GLU A 114 2.11 12.26 9.08
C GLU A 114 1.71 13.22 7.94
N ASN A 115 2.18 12.96 6.72
CA ASN A 115 1.87 13.77 5.54
C ASN A 115 0.48 13.48 4.91
N LYS A 116 -0.35 12.63 5.51
CA LYS A 116 -1.69 12.29 5.00
C LYS A 116 -2.77 13.09 5.71
N HIS A 117 -3.91 13.24 5.05
CA HIS A 117 -5.06 13.91 5.64
C HIS A 117 -5.55 13.10 6.86
N PRO A 118 -5.72 13.71 8.04
CA PRO A 118 -6.00 13.00 9.30
C PRO A 118 -7.45 12.51 9.42
N THR A 119 -8.35 12.94 8.53
CA THR A 119 -9.76 12.52 8.56
C THR A 119 -9.99 11.30 7.68
N PHE A 120 -10.55 10.24 8.27
CA PHE A 120 -10.90 9.00 7.60
C PHE A 120 -12.38 8.67 7.78
N PRO A 121 -13.02 8.01 6.81
CA PRO A 121 -14.35 7.47 6.99
C PRO A 121 -14.34 6.31 7.98
N VAL A 122 -15.41 6.18 8.76
CA VAL A 122 -15.63 5.13 9.76
C VAL A 122 -15.42 3.71 9.21
N SER A 123 -15.70 3.48 7.92
CA SER A 123 -15.50 2.20 7.25
C SER A 123 -14.03 1.79 7.10
N LEU A 124 -13.10 2.74 7.14
CA LEU A 124 -11.65 2.50 7.02
C LEU A 124 -10.95 2.45 8.39
N ILE A 125 -11.72 2.49 9.47
CA ILE A 125 -11.23 2.53 10.84
C ILE A 125 -11.68 1.28 11.57
N LYS A 126 -10.79 0.72 12.38
CA LYS A 126 -11.12 -0.37 13.32
C LYS A 126 -10.79 0.04 14.75
N PRO A 127 -11.61 -0.32 15.75
CA PRO A 127 -11.23 -0.14 17.15
C PRO A 127 -9.97 -0.97 17.44
N TYR A 128 -9.02 -0.37 18.14
CA TYR A 128 -7.82 -1.06 18.59
C TYR A 128 -8.15 -1.90 19.83
N GLN A 129 -7.95 -3.21 19.73
CA GLN A 129 -8.04 -4.12 20.87
C GLN A 129 -6.63 -4.54 21.28
N PRO A 130 -6.18 -4.19 22.50
CA PRO A 130 -4.90 -4.68 22.99
C PRO A 130 -4.94 -6.21 23.08
N ALA A 131 -3.80 -6.86 22.82
CA ALA A 131 -3.70 -8.30 23.00
C ALA A 131 -3.72 -8.62 24.50
N ASP A 132 -4.60 -9.53 24.92
CA ASP A 132 -4.59 -10.06 26.28
C ASP A 132 -3.29 -10.83 26.54
N LYS A 133 -2.46 -10.26 27.41
CA LYS A 133 -1.15 -10.83 27.77
C LYS A 133 -1.26 -12.17 28.49
N GLU A 134 -2.38 -12.41 29.16
CA GLU A 134 -2.66 -13.67 29.87
C GLU A 134 -2.91 -14.83 28.91
N PHE A 135 -3.70 -14.60 27.85
CA PHE A 135 -4.01 -15.63 26.85
C PHE A 135 -2.91 -15.77 25.79
N PHE A 136 -2.14 -14.71 25.52
CA PHE A 136 -1.11 -14.71 24.49
C PHE A 136 0.23 -14.16 25.00
N PRO A 137 0.89 -14.86 25.95
CA PRO A 137 2.13 -14.40 26.57
C PRO A 137 3.31 -14.26 25.59
N LEU A 138 3.29 -15.01 24.48
CA LEU A 138 4.34 -14.97 23.44
C LEU A 138 4.13 -13.87 22.40
N LYS A 139 2.97 -13.18 22.42
CA LYS A 139 2.59 -12.19 21.41
C LYS A 139 3.13 -10.82 21.80
N ASN A 140 4.45 -10.72 21.90
CA ASN A 140 5.11 -9.43 22.04
C ASN A 140 4.98 -8.67 20.71
N PRO A 141 4.80 -7.34 20.71
CA PRO A 141 4.89 -6.56 19.49
C PRO A 141 6.25 -6.89 18.87
N ALA A 142 6.25 -7.39 17.63
CA ALA A 142 7.48 -7.66 16.92
C ALA A 142 8.19 -6.31 16.79
N ILE A 143 9.17 -6.06 17.66
CA ILE A 143 10.13 -5.00 17.46
C ILE A 143 10.82 -5.43 16.17
N LEU A 144 10.52 -4.73 15.07
CA LEU A 144 11.31 -4.83 13.86
C LEU A 144 12.67 -4.24 14.20
N THR A 145 13.48 -4.96 14.98
CA THR A 145 14.92 -4.76 14.96
C THR A 145 15.28 -4.97 13.51
N VAL A 146 15.62 -3.87 12.83
CA VAL A 146 16.40 -3.95 11.61
C VAL A 146 17.49 -4.95 11.96
N PRO A 147 17.59 -6.11 11.26
CA PRO A 147 18.66 -7.04 11.56
C PRO A 147 19.92 -6.20 11.62
N PRO A 148 20.75 -6.34 12.67
CA PRO A 148 21.98 -5.56 12.76
C PRO A 148 22.61 -5.68 11.39
N VAL A 149 22.65 -4.57 10.64
CA VAL A 149 23.37 -4.50 9.38
C VAL A 149 24.72 -5.01 9.80
N GLY A 150 25.04 -6.24 9.37
CA GLY A 150 26.10 -7.02 10.00
C GLY A 150 27.27 -6.09 10.13
N GLN A 151 27.67 -5.81 11.39
CA GLN A 151 28.77 -4.91 11.72
C GLN A 151 29.79 -5.09 10.63
N ASP A 152 30.01 -4.06 9.80
CA ASP A 152 30.76 -4.14 8.56
C ASP A 152 31.89 -5.14 8.75
N GLU A 153 31.71 -6.38 8.29
CA GLU A 153 32.72 -7.41 8.57
C GLU A 153 33.98 -6.84 7.96
N ASP A 154 34.97 -6.54 8.81
CA ASP A 154 36.14 -5.76 8.42
C ASP A 154 36.53 -6.14 7.00
N LYS A 155 36.38 -5.20 6.04
CA LYS A 155 36.59 -5.43 4.61
C LYS A 155 38.03 -5.89 4.37
N LYS A 156 38.29 -7.18 4.58
CA LYS A 156 39.65 -7.74 4.55
C LYS A 156 40.02 -8.01 3.11
N LEU A 157 41.01 -7.26 2.64
CA LEU A 157 41.56 -7.39 1.30
C LEU A 157 42.24 -8.77 1.14
N LYS A 158 41.95 -9.45 0.01
CA LYS A 158 42.54 -10.75 -0.33
C LYS A 158 43.75 -10.60 -1.23
N LYS A 159 43.58 -9.90 -2.36
CA LYS A 159 44.63 -9.70 -3.37
C LYS A 159 44.34 -8.53 -4.31
N VAL A 160 45.40 -8.03 -4.93
CA VAL A 160 45.37 -7.09 -6.06
C VAL A 160 45.24 -7.88 -7.37
N ILE A 161 44.37 -7.46 -8.27
CA ILE A 161 44.14 -8.11 -9.58
C ILE A 161 44.88 -7.36 -10.70
N THR A 162 44.66 -6.05 -10.77
CA THR A 162 45.15 -5.18 -11.85
C THR A 162 45.51 -3.79 -11.31
N GLU A 163 46.34 -3.08 -12.07
CA GLU A 163 46.62 -1.67 -11.83
C GLU A 163 46.12 -0.82 -13.02
N ARG A 164 45.67 0.39 -12.75
CA ARG A 164 45.38 1.40 -13.77
C ARG A 164 46.04 2.73 -13.40
N ARG A 165 46.40 3.51 -14.42
CA ARG A 165 46.87 4.89 -14.25
C ARG A 165 45.73 5.83 -14.63
N LEU A 166 45.40 6.76 -13.73
CA LEU A 166 44.41 7.79 -14.04
C LEU A 166 45.01 8.82 -14.99
N ARG A 167 44.25 9.20 -16.02
CA ARG A 167 44.69 10.21 -16.99
C ARG A 167 44.60 11.59 -16.31
N GLY A 168 45.73 12.30 -16.20
CA GLY A 168 45.79 13.65 -15.62
C GLY A 168 46.17 13.74 -14.14
N LYS A 169 46.29 12.61 -13.42
CA LYS A 169 46.88 12.54 -12.08
C LYS A 169 48.03 11.55 -12.11
N ASN A 170 49.17 11.87 -11.50
CA ASN A 170 50.32 10.94 -11.41
C ASN A 170 50.08 9.86 -10.33
N GLN A 171 48.86 9.34 -10.24
CA GLN A 171 48.40 8.41 -9.21
C GLN A 171 47.95 7.11 -9.86
N ARG A 172 48.31 6.00 -9.22
CA ARG A 172 47.90 4.65 -9.63
C ARG A 172 46.78 4.18 -8.72
N GLU A 173 45.82 3.48 -9.32
CA GLU A 173 44.79 2.75 -8.59
C GLU A 173 44.96 1.26 -8.84
N TYR A 174 44.59 0.48 -7.85
CA TYR A 174 44.69 -0.97 -7.85
C TYR A 174 43.30 -1.56 -7.65
N LEU A 175 42.94 -2.56 -8.46
CA LEU A 175 41.68 -3.29 -8.32
C LEU A 175 41.85 -4.39 -7.28
N PHE A 176 41.06 -4.31 -6.21
CA PHE A 176 41.13 -5.25 -5.11
C PHE A 176 40.00 -6.26 -5.15
N ARG A 177 40.34 -7.48 -4.75
CA ARG A 177 39.37 -8.51 -4.40
C ARG A 177 39.33 -8.69 -2.89
N TYR A 178 38.13 -8.67 -2.33
CA TYR A 178 37.90 -8.96 -0.91
C TYR A 178 37.99 -10.46 -0.61
N LYS A 179 38.23 -10.81 0.66
CA LYS A 179 38.20 -12.21 1.11
C LYS A 179 36.78 -12.77 1.08
N ASN A 180 35.81 -11.96 1.48
CA ASN A 180 34.40 -12.31 1.42
C ASN A 180 33.87 -12.03 0.01
N PRO A 181 33.34 -13.05 -0.70
CA PRO A 181 32.83 -12.91 -2.07
C PRO A 181 31.51 -12.11 -2.14
N VAL A 182 30.97 -11.69 -1.00
CA VAL A 182 29.79 -10.82 -0.89
C VAL A 182 30.13 -9.38 -1.26
N HIS A 183 31.38 -8.94 -1.06
CA HIS A 183 31.82 -7.61 -1.45
C HIS A 183 32.29 -7.59 -2.90
N GLU A 184 31.87 -6.57 -3.63
CA GLU A 184 32.27 -6.36 -5.01
C GLU A 184 33.74 -5.89 -5.10
N ASP A 185 34.38 -6.12 -6.25
CA ASP A 185 35.77 -5.70 -6.47
C ASP A 185 35.83 -4.15 -6.60
N GLU A 186 36.65 -3.48 -5.79
CA GLU A 186 36.74 -2.02 -5.70
C GLU A 186 38.13 -1.49 -6.16
N TRP A 187 38.16 -0.30 -6.79
CA TRP A 187 39.40 0.40 -7.13
C TRP A 187 39.82 1.30 -5.97
N LEU A 188 41.01 1.06 -5.40
CA LEU A 188 41.54 1.85 -4.28
C LEU A 188 42.92 2.43 -4.60
N ALA A 189 43.22 3.58 -4.01
CA ALA A 189 44.54 4.20 -4.07
C ALA A 189 45.53 3.53 -3.10
N GLU A 190 46.84 3.66 -3.35
CA GLU A 190 47.92 3.08 -2.51
C GLU A 190 47.78 3.41 -1.00
N LEU A 191 47.25 4.60 -0.69
CA LEU A 191 47.11 5.14 0.66
C LEU A 191 45.87 4.61 1.42
N GLU A 192 44.85 4.15 0.70
CA GLU A 192 43.58 3.68 1.27
C GLU A 192 43.61 2.18 1.61
N ILE A 193 44.70 1.51 1.26
CA ILE A 193 44.84 0.05 1.38
C ILE A 193 45.53 -0.31 2.70
N THR A 194 44.82 -1.07 3.53
CA THR A 194 45.41 -1.74 4.70
C THR A 194 46.41 -2.81 4.25
N ASP A 195 47.62 -2.84 4.82
CA ASP A 195 48.73 -3.75 4.44
C ASP A 195 49.19 -3.61 2.96
N SER A 196 49.12 -2.41 2.39
CA SER A 196 49.45 -2.11 0.99
C SER A 196 50.80 -2.67 0.53
N ASP A 197 51.84 -2.52 1.35
CA ASP A 197 53.21 -2.95 1.05
C ASP A 197 53.30 -4.47 0.78
N LYS A 198 52.63 -5.30 1.58
CA LYS A 198 52.66 -6.77 1.41
C LYS A 198 51.91 -7.18 0.14
N LEU A 199 50.75 -6.60 -0.12
CA LEU A 199 49.89 -6.94 -1.26
C LEU A 199 50.52 -6.50 -2.58
N LEU A 200 51.08 -5.28 -2.62
CA LEU A 200 51.74 -4.74 -3.81
C LEU A 200 53.05 -5.45 -4.11
N ARG A 201 53.84 -5.83 -3.10
CA ARG A 201 55.04 -6.65 -3.30
C ARG A 201 54.73 -8.00 -3.95
N ARG A 202 53.71 -8.71 -3.44
CA ARG A 202 53.25 -9.99 -4.02
C ARG A 202 52.78 -9.81 -5.46
N PHE A 203 51.93 -8.81 -5.71
CA PHE A 203 51.44 -8.49 -7.05
C PHE A 203 52.56 -8.18 -8.05
N ARG A 204 53.54 -7.35 -7.64
CA ARG A 204 54.71 -7.02 -8.48
C ARG A 204 55.58 -8.25 -8.75
N HIS A 205 55.71 -9.15 -7.78
CA HIS A 205 56.45 -10.41 -7.94
C HIS A 205 55.76 -11.36 -8.92
N GLU A 206 54.44 -11.54 -8.82
CA GLU A 206 53.65 -12.38 -9.73
C GLU A 206 53.67 -11.87 -11.18
N ARG A 207 53.77 -10.55 -11.39
CA ARG A 207 53.83 -9.94 -12.73
C ARG A 207 55.22 -9.84 -13.33
N ARG A 208 56.28 -10.16 -12.60
CA ARG A 208 57.61 -10.25 -13.21
C ARG A 208 57.64 -11.45 -14.14
N PRO A 209 58.00 -11.29 -15.43
CA PRO A 209 58.27 -12.45 -16.26
C PRO A 209 59.42 -13.23 -15.63
N GLN A 210 59.24 -14.54 -15.44
CA GLN A 210 60.39 -15.40 -15.14
C GLN A 210 61.29 -15.37 -16.37
N ALA A 211 62.54 -15.00 -16.16
CA ALA A 211 63.59 -15.02 -17.18
C ALA A 211 63.98 -16.46 -17.50
#